data_AF-T0CGZ6-F1
#
_entry.id   AF-T0CGZ6-F1
#
_cell.length_a   1.000
_cell.length_b   1.000
_cell.length_c   1.000
_cell.angle_alpha   90.00
_cell.angle_beta   90.00
_cell.angle_gamma   90.00
#
_symmetry.space_group_name_H-M   'P 1'
#
loop_
_entity.id
_entity.type
_entity.pdbx_description
1 polymer ?
#
loop_
_entity_poly.entity_id
_entity_poly.type
_entity_poly.pdbx_seq_one_letter_code
_entity_poly.pdbx_strand_id
1 'polypeptide(L)'
;MKYIATLLFTFCCLASVTSELVTGADRKIFSYAKVCEFFGVKDAMLMSKSSSTKIDCMGKEFDISKFCESQFSKKLNYTKARFDLVDGKVSCHFSDTVILELVCKDKYEKFCKDAKGSCENLKKDFAHSLEVSSAMILEIYPPHLKCFYQSKAKIPNSSNL
;
A
#
# COMPACT_ATOMS: atom_id res chain seq x y z
N MET A 1 -44.11 -28.72 -12.40
CA MET A 1 -43.39 -27.45 -12.64
C MET A 1 -43.43 -26.61 -11.37
N LYS A 2 -42.34 -26.57 -10.60
CA LYS A 2 -42.16 -25.61 -9.49
C LYS A 2 -40.73 -25.08 -9.57
N TYR A 3 -40.65 -23.76 -9.48
CA TYR A 3 -39.58 -22.92 -10.00
C TYR A 3 -38.29 -22.99 -9.19
N ILE A 4 -37.18 -23.02 -9.93
CA ILE A 4 -35.83 -22.72 -9.47
C ILE A 4 -35.79 -21.25 -9.05
N ALA A 5 -35.27 -20.96 -7.86
CA ALA A 5 -34.81 -19.62 -7.48
C ALA A 5 -33.57 -19.74 -6.58
N THR A 6 -32.45 -20.08 -7.20
CA THR A 6 -31.10 -19.84 -6.69
C THR A 6 -30.91 -18.32 -6.58
N LEU A 7 -30.60 -17.78 -5.41
CA LEU A 7 -30.15 -16.40 -5.28
C LEU A 7 -28.93 -16.33 -4.35
N LEU A 8 -27.78 -16.23 -5.01
CA LEU A 8 -26.50 -15.84 -4.45
C LEU A 8 -26.64 -14.49 -3.73
N PHE A 9 -26.05 -14.39 -2.55
CA PHE A 9 -25.52 -13.11 -2.07
C PHE A 9 -24.20 -13.36 -1.34
N THR A 10 -23.17 -13.73 -2.09
CA THR A 10 -21.79 -13.57 -1.64
C THR A 10 -21.48 -12.08 -1.59
N PHE A 11 -21.69 -11.47 -0.43
CA PHE A 11 -21.17 -10.14 -0.10
C PHE A 11 -19.63 -10.21 -0.03
N CYS A 12 -18.98 -10.02 -1.18
CA CYS A 12 -17.56 -9.67 -1.21
C CYS A 12 -17.43 -8.20 -0.77
N CYS A 13 -17.29 -7.98 0.55
CA CYS A 13 -16.89 -6.67 1.08
C CYS A 13 -15.41 -6.42 0.73
N LEU A 14 -15.18 -5.87 -0.47
CA LEU A 14 -13.92 -5.25 -0.84
C LEU A 14 -13.73 -4.00 0.03
N ALA A 15 -12.63 -3.98 0.78
CA ALA A 15 -12.23 -2.80 1.54
C ALA A 15 -11.85 -1.65 0.61
N SER A 16 -12.26 -0.43 0.95
CA SER A 16 -11.81 0.78 0.28
C SER A 16 -11.05 1.64 1.30
N VAL A 17 -9.77 1.88 1.03
CA VAL A 17 -9.09 3.08 1.54
C VAL A 17 -9.84 4.27 0.96
N THR A 18 -10.34 5.16 1.82
CA THR A 18 -11.24 6.24 1.41
C THR A 18 -10.53 7.24 0.51
N SER A 19 -9.30 7.61 0.87
CA SER A 19 -8.43 8.37 -0.03
C SER A 19 -6.96 8.26 0.35
N GLU A 20 -6.11 8.39 -0.66
CA GLU A 20 -4.67 8.52 -0.52
C GLU A 20 -4.24 9.72 -1.36
N LEU A 21 -3.74 10.77 -0.72
CA LEU A 21 -3.15 11.93 -1.40
C LEU A 21 -1.63 11.84 -1.30
N VAL A 22 -0.95 12.11 -2.41
CA VAL A 22 0.50 11.98 -2.52
C VAL A 22 1.08 13.23 -3.18
N THR A 23 2.19 13.74 -2.65
CA THR A 23 2.97 14.84 -3.25
C THR A 23 4.41 14.41 -3.51
N GLY A 24 5.06 15.03 -4.51
CA GLY A 24 6.41 14.64 -4.94
C GLY A 24 6.47 13.21 -5.49
N ALA A 25 5.40 12.77 -6.16
CA ALA A 25 5.25 11.39 -6.61
C ALA A 25 6.22 11.05 -7.76
N ASP A 26 7.01 10.00 -7.59
CA ASP A 26 7.78 9.34 -8.66
C ASP A 26 7.53 7.82 -8.59
N ARG A 27 7.80 7.11 -9.69
CA ARG A 27 7.78 5.65 -9.71
C ARG A 27 8.90 5.08 -10.59
N LYS A 28 9.46 3.95 -10.16
CA LYS A 28 10.34 3.11 -10.98
C LYS A 28 9.60 1.82 -11.34
N ILE A 29 9.59 1.50 -12.63
CA ILE A 29 8.80 0.40 -13.20
C ILE A 29 9.73 -0.74 -13.59
N PHE A 30 9.32 -1.96 -13.28
CA PHE A 30 10.06 -3.19 -13.54
C PHE A 30 9.12 -4.24 -14.15
N SER A 31 9.62 -5.03 -15.10
CA SER A 31 8.86 -6.16 -15.65
C SER A 31 8.74 -7.29 -14.63
N TYR A 32 7.69 -8.10 -14.75
CA TYR A 32 7.54 -9.31 -13.95
C TYR A 32 8.76 -10.23 -14.08
N ALA A 33 9.33 -10.38 -15.29
CA ALA A 33 10.52 -11.20 -15.52
C ALA A 33 11.67 -10.78 -14.60
N LYS A 34 11.98 -9.48 -14.54
CA LYS A 34 13.04 -8.95 -13.68
C LYS A 34 12.75 -9.15 -12.19
N VAL A 35 11.48 -9.04 -11.79
CA VAL A 35 11.07 -9.28 -10.39
C VAL A 35 11.19 -10.77 -10.04
N CYS A 36 10.75 -11.67 -10.92
CA CYS A 36 10.88 -13.12 -10.74
C CYS A 36 12.33 -13.60 -10.72
N GLU A 37 13.17 -13.03 -11.58
CA GLU A 37 14.62 -13.28 -11.60
C GLU A 37 15.29 -12.90 -10.27
N PHE A 38 14.88 -11.78 -9.67
CA PHE A 38 15.36 -11.40 -8.32
C PHE A 38 15.03 -12.45 -7.26
N PHE A 39 13.88 -13.13 -7.38
CA PHE A 39 13.51 -14.24 -6.52
C PHE A 39 14.13 -15.59 -6.94
N GLY A 40 15.03 -15.59 -7.92
CA GLY A 40 15.75 -16.77 -8.38
C GLY A 40 14.97 -17.64 -9.40
N VAL A 41 13.81 -17.19 -9.87
CA VAL A 41 13.05 -17.85 -10.94
C VAL A 41 13.49 -17.27 -12.29
N LYS A 42 14.44 -17.94 -12.94
CA LYS A 42 14.92 -17.58 -14.27
C LYS A 42 13.96 -18.07 -15.34
N ASP A 43 13.91 -17.36 -16.47
CA ASP A 43 13.12 -17.73 -17.66
C ASP A 43 11.64 -18.02 -17.35
N ALA A 44 11.07 -17.23 -16.44
CA ALA A 44 9.70 -17.39 -15.99
C ALA A 44 8.71 -17.18 -17.16
N MET A 45 8.21 -18.26 -17.75
CA MET A 45 7.28 -18.19 -18.89
C MET A 45 5.85 -17.86 -18.49
N LEU A 46 5.49 -18.19 -17.24
CA LEU A 46 4.17 -17.93 -16.67
C LEU A 46 4.35 -17.04 -15.44
N MET A 47 4.00 -15.77 -15.60
CA MET A 47 4.04 -14.78 -14.53
C MET A 47 2.71 -14.08 -14.46
N SER A 48 2.17 -13.94 -13.25
CA SER A 48 0.88 -13.29 -13.07
C SER A 48 0.79 -12.61 -11.71
N LYS A 49 -0.21 -11.76 -11.58
CA LYS A 49 -0.59 -11.18 -10.30
C LYS A 49 -1.43 -12.19 -9.53
N SER A 50 -0.91 -12.72 -8.41
CA SER A 50 -1.67 -13.59 -7.51
C SER A 50 -2.56 -12.77 -6.56
N SER A 51 -2.06 -11.65 -6.05
CA SER A 51 -2.81 -10.76 -5.15
C SER A 51 -2.46 -9.29 -5.37
N SER A 52 -2.98 -8.37 -4.54
CA SER A 52 -2.59 -6.95 -4.60
C SER A 52 -1.10 -6.70 -4.29
N THR A 53 -0.44 -7.62 -3.58
CA THR A 53 0.96 -7.50 -3.14
C THR A 53 1.83 -8.69 -3.55
N LYS A 54 1.24 -9.74 -4.13
CA LYS A 54 1.98 -10.94 -4.50
C LYS A 54 2.00 -11.18 -6.01
N ILE A 55 3.20 -11.45 -6.51
CA ILE A 55 3.44 -11.93 -7.87
C ILE A 55 3.59 -13.45 -7.84
N ASP A 56 2.96 -14.13 -8.77
CA ASP A 56 3.21 -15.55 -9.08
C ASP A 56 4.29 -15.62 -10.16
N CYS A 57 5.37 -16.32 -9.84
CA CYS A 57 6.45 -16.69 -10.74
C CYS A 57 6.47 -18.22 -10.89
N MET A 58 5.75 -18.75 -11.88
CA MET A 58 5.66 -20.19 -12.19
C MET A 58 5.19 -21.09 -11.02
N GLY A 59 4.09 -20.71 -10.36
CA GLY A 59 3.48 -21.45 -9.26
C GLY A 59 4.09 -21.15 -7.89
N LYS A 60 4.99 -20.17 -7.79
CA LYS A 60 5.56 -19.68 -6.53
C LYS A 60 5.20 -18.22 -6.33
N GLU A 61 4.62 -17.91 -5.18
CA GLU A 61 4.20 -16.56 -4.83
C GLU A 61 5.28 -15.80 -4.06
N PHE A 62 5.53 -14.55 -4.46
CA PHE A 62 6.48 -13.66 -3.80
C PHE A 62 5.87 -12.29 -3.53
N ASP A 63 6.25 -11.67 -2.41
CA ASP A 63 5.83 -10.31 -2.08
C ASP A 63 6.67 -9.29 -2.86
N ILE A 64 6.01 -8.45 -3.66
CA ILE A 64 6.68 -7.45 -4.50
C ILE A 64 7.35 -6.34 -3.68
N SER A 65 6.96 -6.13 -2.42
CA SER A 65 7.59 -5.15 -1.54
C SER A 65 9.06 -5.48 -1.32
N LYS A 66 9.38 -6.78 -1.16
CA LYS A 66 10.75 -7.26 -0.91
C LYS A 66 11.70 -6.92 -2.05
N PHE A 67 11.21 -6.99 -3.29
CA PHE A 67 11.99 -6.55 -4.45
C PHE A 67 12.27 -5.05 -4.38
N CYS A 68 11.24 -4.21 -4.19
CA CYS A 68 11.44 -2.77 -4.12
C CYS A 68 12.32 -2.35 -2.92
N GLU A 69 12.12 -2.96 -1.75
CA GLU A 69 12.92 -2.73 -0.54
C GLU A 69 14.38 -3.10 -0.77
N SER A 70 14.67 -4.21 -1.48
CA SER A 70 16.06 -4.57 -1.79
C SER A 70 16.74 -3.54 -2.69
N GLN A 71 16.00 -2.94 -3.63
CA GLN A 71 16.53 -1.93 -4.56
C GLN A 71 16.65 -0.55 -3.90
N PHE A 72 15.75 -0.22 -2.97
CA PHE A 72 15.52 1.15 -2.50
C PHE A 72 15.53 1.33 -0.98
N SER A 73 16.04 0.38 -0.21
CA SER A 73 16.15 0.44 1.26
C SER A 73 16.77 1.74 1.80
N LYS A 74 17.66 2.38 1.05
CA LYS A 74 18.32 3.65 1.44
C LYS A 74 17.55 4.91 1.00
N LYS A 75 16.44 4.77 0.26
CA LYS A 75 15.63 5.90 -0.21
C LYS A 75 14.59 6.27 0.85
N LEU A 76 14.80 7.42 1.48
CA LEU A 76 13.94 7.95 2.55
C LEU A 76 12.54 8.34 2.08
N ASN A 77 12.33 8.46 0.78
CA ASN A 77 11.05 8.78 0.16
C ASN A 77 10.37 7.56 -0.46
N TYR A 78 10.90 6.33 -0.30
CA TYR A 78 10.20 5.13 -0.77
C TYR A 78 8.93 4.90 0.06
N THR A 79 7.80 4.68 -0.62
CA THR A 79 6.50 4.49 0.03
C THR A 79 6.05 3.05 0.00
N LYS A 80 5.96 2.44 -1.18
CA LYS A 80 5.46 1.07 -1.35
C LYS A 80 5.70 0.52 -2.75
N ALA A 81 5.57 -0.79 -2.86
CA ALA A 81 5.44 -1.50 -4.12
C ALA A 81 3.96 -1.64 -4.52
N ARG A 82 3.67 -1.55 -5.82
CA ARG A 82 2.35 -1.83 -6.41
C ARG A 82 2.51 -2.55 -7.74
N PHE A 83 1.46 -3.21 -8.17
CA PHE A 83 1.33 -3.55 -9.59
C PHE A 83 0.99 -2.29 -10.38
N ASP A 84 1.67 -2.09 -11.51
CA ASP A 84 1.38 -0.96 -12.39
C ASP A 84 0.01 -1.17 -13.06
N LEU A 85 -0.58 -0.08 -13.57
CA LEU A 85 -1.81 -0.17 -14.37
C LEU A 85 -1.56 -0.89 -15.69
N VAL A 86 -0.33 -0.82 -16.18
CA VAL A 86 0.11 -1.61 -17.33
C VAL A 86 0.43 -3.02 -16.87
N ASP A 87 -0.21 -3.99 -17.50
CA ASP A 87 -0.07 -5.41 -17.18
C ASP A 87 1.38 -5.88 -17.25
N GLY A 88 1.74 -6.86 -16.42
CA GLY A 88 3.09 -7.44 -16.41
C GLY A 88 4.18 -6.57 -15.80
N LYS A 89 3.82 -5.52 -15.03
CA LYS A 89 4.78 -4.60 -14.40
C LYS A 89 4.52 -4.38 -12.91
N VAL A 90 5.62 -4.20 -12.19
CA VAL A 90 5.66 -3.77 -10.78
C VAL A 90 6.24 -2.36 -10.72
N SER A 91 5.60 -1.48 -9.97
CA SER A 91 6.05 -0.12 -9.69
C SER A 91 6.49 0.02 -8.23
N CYS A 92 7.71 0.54 -8.03
CA CYS A 92 8.18 1.02 -6.74
C CYS A 92 7.89 2.52 -6.67
N HIS A 93 7.07 2.93 -5.70
CA HIS A 93 6.59 4.31 -5.55
C HIS A 93 7.44 5.11 -4.57
N PHE A 94 7.56 6.41 -4.86
CA PHE A 94 8.27 7.38 -4.06
C PHE A 94 7.44 8.64 -3.87
N SER A 95 7.50 9.24 -2.69
CA SER A 95 6.72 10.42 -2.34
C SER A 95 7.38 11.23 -1.24
N ASP A 96 7.23 12.55 -1.30
CA ASP A 96 7.64 13.43 -0.21
C ASP A 96 6.64 13.39 0.95
N THR A 97 5.35 13.31 0.63
CA THR A 97 4.24 13.23 1.59
C THR A 97 3.21 12.23 1.13
N VAL A 98 2.64 11.50 2.10
CA VAL A 98 1.45 10.66 1.92
C VAL A 98 0.44 11.07 2.97
N ILE A 99 -0.80 11.36 2.56
CA ILE A 99 -1.93 11.58 3.46
C ILE A 99 -2.90 10.44 3.24
N LEU A 100 -3.10 9.64 4.28
CA LEU A 100 -4.02 8.50 4.26
C LEU A 100 -5.26 8.85 5.07
N GLU A 101 -6.43 8.64 4.47
CA GLU A 101 -7.71 8.75 5.17
C GLU A 101 -8.45 7.42 5.14
N LEU A 102 -8.82 6.92 6.31
CA LEU A 102 -9.48 5.63 6.52
C LEU A 102 -10.77 5.82 7.31
N VAL A 103 -11.90 5.43 6.72
CA VAL A 103 -13.18 5.36 7.44
C VAL A 103 -13.12 4.21 8.45
N CYS A 104 -13.32 4.51 9.74
CA CYS A 104 -13.33 3.54 10.82
C CYS A 104 -14.71 2.90 10.97
N LYS A 105 -15.01 1.97 10.08
CA LYS A 105 -16.26 1.21 10.09
C LYS A 105 -15.97 -0.29 9.97
N ASP A 106 -16.85 -1.12 10.55
CA ASP A 106 -16.77 -2.57 10.49
C ASP A 106 -15.41 -3.09 11.01
N LYS A 107 -14.67 -3.84 10.18
CA LYS A 107 -13.33 -4.36 10.50
C LYS A 107 -12.27 -3.27 10.79
N TYR A 108 -12.57 -2.01 10.49
CA TYR A 108 -11.66 -0.87 10.67
C TYR A 108 -11.95 -0.02 11.91
N GLU A 109 -13.00 -0.32 12.69
CA GLU A 109 -13.34 0.44 13.90
C GLU A 109 -12.18 0.58 14.88
N LYS A 110 -11.34 -0.45 14.98
CA LYS A 110 -10.17 -0.46 15.86
C LYS A 110 -9.16 0.66 15.57
N PHE A 111 -9.11 1.16 14.33
CA PHE A 111 -8.13 2.17 13.93
C PHE A 111 -8.45 3.59 14.45
N CYS A 112 -9.69 3.83 14.90
CA CYS A 112 -10.08 5.11 15.53
C CYS A 112 -10.05 5.07 17.07
N LYS A 113 -9.34 4.10 17.66
CA LYS A 113 -9.11 4.06 19.12
C LYS A 113 -7.81 4.73 19.55
N ASP A 114 -6.79 4.63 18.71
CA ASP A 114 -5.47 5.23 18.90
C ASP A 114 -4.97 5.71 17.53
N ALA A 115 -5.06 7.02 17.29
CA ALA A 115 -4.69 7.61 16.01
C ALA A 115 -3.23 7.36 15.67
N LYS A 116 -2.32 7.62 16.62
CA LYS A 116 -0.88 7.52 16.40
C LYS A 116 -0.45 6.08 16.18
N GLY A 117 -0.83 5.17 17.09
CA GLY A 117 -0.50 3.75 16.93
C GLY A 117 -1.10 3.15 15.67
N SER A 118 -2.29 3.58 15.26
CA SER A 118 -2.91 3.16 14.00
C SER A 118 -2.16 3.66 12.78
N CYS A 119 -1.74 4.92 12.74
CA CYS A 119 -0.94 5.46 11.65
C CYS A 119 0.43 4.80 11.55
N GLU A 120 1.08 4.48 12.67
CA GLU A 120 2.33 3.70 12.67
C GLU A 120 2.12 2.28 12.13
N ASN A 121 1.01 1.63 12.51
CA ASN A 121 0.68 0.30 11.98
C ASN A 121 0.41 0.31 10.47
N LEU A 122 -0.21 1.37 9.95
CA LEU A 122 -0.51 1.55 8.53
C LEU A 122 0.71 2.01 7.72
N LYS A 123 1.71 2.61 8.36
CA LYS A 123 2.93 3.13 7.70
C LYS A 123 3.59 2.10 6.81
N LYS A 124 3.74 0.86 7.28
CA LYS A 124 4.40 -0.23 6.53
C LYS A 124 3.75 -0.53 5.16
N ASP A 125 2.45 -0.32 5.05
CA ASP A 125 1.66 -0.68 3.86
C ASP A 125 1.50 0.51 2.90
N PHE A 126 1.55 1.74 3.42
CA PHE A 126 1.23 2.95 2.64
C PHE A 126 2.40 3.93 2.46
N ALA A 127 3.35 3.96 3.40
CA ALA A 127 4.36 5.01 3.53
C ALA A 127 5.65 4.49 4.19
N HIS A 128 6.17 3.35 3.72
CA HIS A 128 7.20 2.52 4.38
C HIS A 128 8.37 3.31 4.98
N SER A 129 9.05 4.14 4.18
CA SER A 129 10.23 4.90 4.63
C SER A 129 9.92 6.29 5.21
N LEU A 130 8.66 6.72 5.21
CA LEU A 130 8.24 8.05 5.67
C LEU A 130 7.93 8.01 7.17
N GLU A 131 8.08 9.14 7.87
CA GLU A 131 7.70 9.25 9.28
C GLU A 131 6.29 9.77 9.45
N VAL A 132 5.59 9.31 10.50
CA VAL A 132 4.30 9.91 10.89
C VAL A 132 4.57 11.32 11.39
N SER A 133 4.16 12.33 10.62
CA SER A 133 4.28 13.73 11.02
C SER A 133 3.10 14.19 11.86
N SER A 134 1.91 13.65 11.60
CA SER A 134 0.69 13.93 12.37
C SER A 134 -0.32 12.79 12.21
N ALA A 135 -1.18 12.62 13.21
CA ALA A 135 -2.26 11.65 13.22
C ALA A 135 -3.45 12.24 13.97
N MET A 136 -4.66 12.11 13.40
CA MET A 136 -5.89 12.59 14.04
C MET A 136 -7.09 11.74 13.67
N ILE A 137 -8.12 11.77 14.53
CA ILE A 137 -9.43 11.21 14.25
C ILE A 137 -10.38 12.38 13.96
N LEU A 138 -11.06 12.32 12.82
CA LEU A 138 -12.09 13.28 12.46
C LEU A 138 -13.42 12.80 13.06
N GLU A 139 -14.06 13.65 13.86
CA GLU A 139 -15.34 13.40 14.53
C GLU A 139 -16.56 13.51 13.59
N ILE A 140 -16.41 13.07 12.35
CA ILE A 140 -17.51 12.83 11.42
C ILE A 140 -18.07 11.42 11.67
N TYR A 141 -19.29 11.12 11.23
CA TYR A 141 -19.89 9.79 11.44
C TYR A 141 -20.08 9.03 10.13
N PRO A 142 -19.49 7.82 9.97
CA PRO A 142 -18.53 7.17 10.87
C PRO A 142 -17.20 7.95 11.00
N PRO A 143 -16.45 7.80 12.12
CA PRO A 143 -15.20 8.54 12.33
C PRO A 143 -14.13 8.15 11.31
N HIS A 144 -13.27 9.09 10.95
CA HIS A 144 -12.18 8.86 10.00
C HIS A 144 -10.83 9.00 10.70
N LEU A 145 -9.95 8.02 10.52
CA LEU A 145 -8.54 8.17 10.85
C LEU A 145 -7.85 8.90 9.71
N LYS A 146 -7.10 9.96 10.03
CA LYS A 146 -6.27 10.70 9.08
C LYS A 146 -4.81 10.68 9.51
N CYS A 147 -3.96 10.12 8.65
CA CYS A 147 -2.52 9.97 8.86
C CYS A 147 -1.74 10.85 7.89
N PHE A 148 -0.77 11.58 8.41
CA PHE A 148 0.17 12.38 7.62
C PHE A 148 1.55 11.76 7.75
N TYR A 149 2.13 11.39 6.61
CA TYR A 149 3.46 10.82 6.51
C TYR A 149 4.37 11.74 5.72
N GLN A 150 5.61 11.94 6.16
CA GLN A 150 6.57 12.82 5.50
C GLN A 150 7.96 12.21 5.44
N SER A 151 8.64 12.41 4.31
CA SER A 151 10.04 12.00 4.12
C SER A 151 10.96 12.83 5.02
N LYS A 152 11.91 12.17 5.69
CA LYS A 152 12.96 12.84 6.49
C LYS A 152 13.76 13.87 5.70
N ALA A 153 13.89 13.68 4.39
CA ALA A 153 14.60 14.61 3.52
C ALA A 153 13.93 16.00 3.43
N LYS A 154 12.67 16.13 3.86
CA LYS A 154 11.89 17.38 3.81
C LYS A 154 11.34 17.82 5.16
N ILE A 155 11.79 17.23 6.27
CA ILE A 155 11.49 17.75 7.61
C ILE A 155 12.39 18.99 7.77
N PRO A 156 11.83 20.22 7.87
CA PRO A 156 12.64 21.36 8.28
C PRO A 156 13.23 21.04 9.66
N ASN A 157 14.54 21.23 9.84
CA ASN A 157 15.18 21.07 11.14
C ASN A 157 14.41 21.90 12.17
N SER A 158 13.71 21.21 13.08
CA SER A 158 13.13 21.79 14.30
C SER A 158 14.26 22.14 15.26
N SER A 159 15.07 23.12 14.88
CA SER A 159 16.21 23.62 15.66
C SER A 159 16.23 25.15 15.65
N ASN A 160 15.07 25.80 15.59
CA ASN A 160 14.86 27.22 15.86
C ASN A 160 13.37 27.47 16.13
N LEU A 161 12.90 27.12 17.32
CA LEU A 161 11.71 27.66 17.97
C LEU A 161 11.99 27.69 19.47
#